data_AF-A0A4V1LZN7-F1
#
_entry.id   AF-A0A4V1LZN7-F1
#
_cell.length_a   1.000
_cell.length_b   1.000
_cell.length_c   1.000
_cell.angle_alpha   90.00
_cell.angle_beta   90.00
_cell.angle_gamma   90.00
#
_symmetry.space_group_name_H-M   'P 1'
#
loop_
_entity.id
_entity.type
_entity.pdbx_description
1 polymer ?
#
loop_
_entity_poly.entity_id
_entity_poly.type
_entity_poly.pdbx_seq_one_letter_code
_entity_poly.pdbx_strand_id
1 'polypeptide(L)'
;MRFIYIKNYLNISREKKFEFIKFIYSFEEFKVINQKIVLNDNALIIELSKDSSFDIAKTLIDKFFQDYDYIETFFIDSLAIEEDNTLILKRDDEVVRSVYIK
;
A
#
# COMPACT_ATOMS: atom_id res chain seq x y z
N MET A 1 -12.14 7.01 0.78
CA MET A 1 -10.95 6.59 0.01
C MET A 1 -10.44 5.35 0.71
N ARG A 2 -9.84 4.39 0.02
CA ARG A 2 -9.12 3.32 0.74
C ARG A 2 -7.76 3.12 0.12
N PHE A 3 -6.88 2.54 0.92
CA PHE A 3 -5.47 2.45 0.62
C PHE A 3 -4.98 1.02 0.77
N ILE A 4 -3.95 0.70 0.00
CA ILE A 4 -3.15 -0.51 0.20
C ILE A 4 -1.77 -0.04 0.63
N TYR A 5 -1.36 -0.48 1.81
CA TYR A 5 -0.03 -0.22 2.36
C TYR A 5 0.87 -1.42 2.08
N ILE A 6 2.01 -1.20 1.44
CA ILE A 6 2.95 -2.24 1.04
C ILE A 6 4.28 -1.96 1.73
N LYS A 7 4.50 -2.63 2.87
CA LYS A 7 5.72 -2.52 3.66
C LYS A 7 6.90 -3.14 2.93
N ASN A 8 8.11 -2.59 3.13
CA ASN A 8 9.34 -3.05 2.50
C ASN A 8 9.35 -2.99 0.95
N TYR A 9 8.37 -2.34 0.33
CA TYR A 9 8.32 -2.12 -1.12
C TYR A 9 9.62 -1.53 -1.69
N LEU A 10 10.27 -0.61 -0.98
CA LEU A 10 11.51 0.01 -1.45
C LEU A 10 12.68 -0.98 -1.53
N ASN A 11 12.61 -2.13 -0.86
CA ASN A 11 13.68 -3.12 -0.83
C ASN A 11 13.75 -3.97 -2.11
N ILE A 12 12.71 -3.96 -2.96
CA ILE A 12 12.72 -4.71 -4.22
C ILE A 12 13.59 -4.04 -5.28
N SER A 13 14.00 -4.78 -6.32
CA SER A 13 14.81 -4.22 -7.41
C SER A 13 14.06 -3.13 -8.20
N ARG A 14 14.80 -2.24 -8.85
CA ARG A 14 14.22 -1.21 -9.73
C ARG A 14 13.35 -1.82 -10.84
N GLU A 15 13.82 -2.92 -11.41
CA GLU A 15 13.10 -3.67 -12.45
C GLU A 15 11.76 -4.18 -11.91
N LYS A 16 11.75 -4.75 -10.70
CA LYS A 16 10.52 -5.24 -10.10
C LYS A 16 9.55 -4.12 -9.75
N LYS A 17 10.04 -2.97 -9.28
CA LYS A 17 9.21 -1.77 -9.11
C LYS A 17 8.53 -1.36 -10.42
N PHE A 18 9.27 -1.38 -11.53
CA PHE A 18 8.71 -1.03 -12.84
C PHE A 18 7.66 -2.04 -13.33
N GLU A 19 7.91 -3.34 -13.14
CA GLU A 19 6.93 -4.40 -13.40
C GLU A 19 5.67 -4.21 -12.56
N PHE A 20 5.82 -3.92 -11.27
CA PHE A 20 4.71 -3.72 -10.35
C PHE A 20 3.83 -2.55 -10.77
N ILE A 21 4.45 -1.41 -11.11
CA ILE A 21 3.70 -0.25 -11.59
C ILE A 21 2.92 -0.60 -12.86
N LYS A 22 3.53 -1.27 -13.84
CA LYS A 22 2.78 -1.71 -15.03
C LYS A 22 1.61 -2.64 -14.69
N PHE A 23 1.84 -3.57 -13.78
CA PHE A 23 0.84 -4.53 -13.32
C PHE A 23 -0.36 -3.82 -12.67
N ILE A 24 -0.18 -2.91 -11.72
CA ILE A 24 -1.30 -2.26 -11.03
C ILE A 24 -2.10 -1.29 -11.93
N TYR A 25 -1.54 -0.85 -13.06
CA TYR A 25 -2.24 -0.02 -14.05
C TYR A 25 -2.87 -0.84 -15.19
N SER A 26 -2.75 -2.17 -15.20
CA SER A 26 -3.31 -3.02 -16.26
C SER A 26 -4.71 -3.58 -15.97
N PHE A 27 -5.29 -3.27 -14.80
CA PHE A 27 -6.58 -3.79 -14.38
C PHE A 27 -7.67 -2.73 -14.48
N GLU A 28 -8.87 -3.12 -14.92
CA GLU A 28 -10.03 -2.23 -15.01
C GLU A 28 -10.83 -2.21 -13.70
N GLU A 29 -10.70 -3.27 -12.90
CA GLU A 29 -11.43 -3.49 -11.65
C GLU A 29 -11.03 -2.52 -10.54
N PHE A 30 -9.85 -1.90 -10.64
CA PHE A 30 -9.42 -0.87 -9.71
C PHE A 30 -8.58 0.21 -10.39
N LYS A 31 -8.65 1.42 -9.85
CA LYS A 31 -7.94 2.58 -10.37
C LYS A 31 -7.09 3.21 -9.29
N VAL A 32 -5.79 3.25 -9.52
CA VAL A 32 -4.83 4.00 -8.69
C VAL A 32 -4.98 5.49 -8.94
N ILE A 33 -5.30 6.25 -7.89
CA ILE A 33 -5.43 7.72 -7.94
C ILE A 33 -4.13 8.39 -7.51
N ASN A 34 -3.48 7.85 -6.49
CA ASN A 34 -2.29 8.45 -5.90
C ASN A 34 -1.36 7.40 -5.30
N GLN A 35 -0.09 7.77 -5.12
CA GLN A 35 0.94 6.93 -4.54
C GLN A 35 1.83 7.76 -3.61
N LYS A 36 2.18 7.21 -2.44
CA LYS A 36 3.07 7.88 -1.47
C LYS A 36 4.13 6.92 -0.96
N ILE A 37 5.33 7.41 -0.70
CA ILE A 37 6.41 6.62 -0.12
C ILE A 37 6.54 6.96 1.37
N VAL A 38 6.71 5.94 2.20
CA VAL A 38 7.02 6.08 3.63
C VAL A 38 8.43 5.54 3.86
N LEU A 39 9.39 6.44 3.99
CA LEU A 39 10.82 6.08 4.05
C LEU A 39 11.16 5.21 5.28
N ASN A 40 10.60 5.53 6.44
CA ASN A 40 10.95 4.85 7.69
C ASN A 40 10.51 3.37 7.74
N ASP A 41 9.53 2.97 6.93
CA ASP A 41 9.08 1.57 6.81
C ASP A 41 9.39 0.98 5.42
N ASN A 42 10.18 1.70 4.61
CA ASN A 42 10.49 1.37 3.23
C ASN A 42 9.24 1.03 2.41
N ALA A 43 8.13 1.73 2.65
CA ALA A 43 6.81 1.33 2.20
C ALA A 43 6.25 2.21 1.06
N LEU A 44 5.28 1.63 0.34
CA LEU A 44 4.44 2.32 -0.63
C LEU A 44 2.99 2.31 -0.14
N ILE A 45 2.34 3.47 -0.22
CA ILE A 45 0.90 3.61 -0.05
C ILE A 45 0.30 3.81 -1.43
N ILE A 46 -0.66 2.97 -1.78
CA ILE A 46 -1.47 3.11 -2.99
C ILE A 46 -2.85 3.57 -2.58
N GLU A 47 -3.29 4.69 -3.14
CA GLU A 47 -4.65 5.20 -2.99
C GLU A 47 -5.50 4.76 -4.18
N LEU A 48 -6.62 4.08 -3.90
CA LEU A 48 -7.54 3.60 -4.92
C LEU A 48 -8.81 4.45 -4.98
N SER A 49 -9.41 4.51 -6.17
CA SER A 49 -10.71 5.15 -6.38
C SER A 49 -11.80 4.51 -5.53
N LYS A 50 -12.80 5.31 -5.13
CA LYS A 50 -13.96 4.81 -4.37
C LYS A 50 -14.73 3.73 -5.12
N ASP A 51 -14.71 3.76 -6.45
CA ASP A 51 -15.39 2.80 -7.32
C ASP A 51 -14.57 1.53 -7.59
N SER A 52 -13.36 1.43 -7.04
CA SER A 52 -12.48 0.28 -7.23
C SER A 52 -12.92 -0.92 -6.41
N SER A 53 -12.71 -2.12 -6.95
CA SER A 53 -12.78 -3.37 -6.18
C SER A 53 -11.51 -3.56 -5.37
N PHE A 54 -11.59 -3.22 -4.09
CA PHE A 54 -10.46 -3.30 -3.16
C PHE A 54 -10.01 -4.75 -2.90
N ASP A 55 -10.95 -5.68 -2.80
CA ASP A 55 -10.66 -7.11 -2.59
C ASP A 55 -9.86 -7.69 -3.76
N ILE A 56 -10.24 -7.33 -4.99
CA ILE A 56 -9.52 -7.72 -6.20
C ILE A 56 -8.12 -7.10 -6.21
N ALA A 57 -8.02 -5.79 -5.95
CA ALA A 57 -6.74 -5.08 -5.93
C ALA A 57 -5.74 -5.74 -4.96
N LYS A 58 -6.16 -6.06 -3.74
CA LYS A 58 -5.29 -6.72 -2.76
C LYS A 58 -4.93 -8.13 -3.15
N THR A 59 -5.90 -8.93 -3.59
CA THR A 59 -5.63 -10.31 -4.00
C THR A 59 -4.56 -10.33 -5.10
N LEU A 60 -4.65 -9.41 -6.07
CA LEU A 60 -3.70 -9.29 -7.16
C LEU A 60 -2.34 -8.77 -6.69
N ILE A 61 -2.30 -7.78 -5.79
CA ILE A 61 -1.05 -7.25 -5.23
C ILE A 61 -0.34 -8.29 -4.36
N ASP A 62 -1.08 -9.02 -3.52
CA ASP A 62 -0.55 -10.12 -2.71
C ASP A 62 0.04 -11.20 -3.59
N LYS A 63 -0.69 -11.59 -4.64
CA LYS A 63 -0.22 -12.56 -5.62
C LYS A 63 1.04 -12.08 -6.35
N PHE A 64 1.14 -10.80 -6.70
CA PHE A 64 2.33 -10.25 -7.34
C PHE A 64 3.58 -10.37 -6.46
N PHE A 65 3.41 -10.24 -5.14
CA PHE A 65 4.48 -10.33 -4.16
C PHE A 65 4.56 -11.68 -3.44
N GLN A 66 3.87 -12.73 -3.91
CA GLN A 66 3.81 -14.02 -3.22
C GLN A 66 5.19 -14.68 -2.98
N ASP A 67 6.17 -14.37 -3.84
CA ASP A 67 7.54 -14.89 -3.76
C ASP A 67 8.46 -14.00 -2.89
N TYR A 68 7.93 -12.94 -2.28
CA TYR A 68 8.64 -11.98 -1.45
C TYR A 68 8.14 -12.06 0.00
N ASP A 69 8.69 -13.01 0.75
CA ASP A 69 8.34 -13.29 2.15
C ASP A 69 8.48 -12.08 3.11
N TYR A 70 9.35 -11.13 2.76
CA TYR A 70 9.57 -9.89 3.53
C TYR A 70 8.62 -8.74 3.16
N ILE A 71 7.75 -8.89 2.17
CA ILE A 71 6.77 -7.87 1.79
C ILE A 71 5.44 -8.16 2.50
N GLU A 72 4.97 -7.17 3.25
CA GLU A 72 3.69 -7.23 3.96
C GLU A 72 2.73 -6.20 3.36
N THR A 73 1.49 -6.63 3.12
CA THR A 73 0.47 -5.81 2.47
C THR A 73 -0.74 -5.67 3.37
N PHE A 74 -1.16 -4.43 3.63
CA PHE A 74 -2.26 -4.12 4.54
C PHE A 74 -3.37 -3.35 3.82
N PHE A 75 -4.60 -3.67 4.18
CA PHE A 75 -5.76 -2.89 3.83
C PHE A 75 -5.99 -1.78 4.84
N ILE A 76 -6.22 -0.57 4.35
CA ILE A 76 -6.33 0.63 5.17
C ILE A 76 -7.54 1.44 4.71
N ASP A 77 -8.43 1.76 5.64
CA ASP A 77 -9.58 2.64 5.40
C ASP A 77 -9.24 4.11 5.67
N SER A 78 -8.32 4.37 6.60
CA SER A 78 -7.90 5.73 6.94
C SER A 78 -6.43 5.85 7.36
N LEU A 79 -5.90 7.05 7.11
CA LEU A 79 -4.55 7.47 7.46
C LEU A 79 -4.67 8.72 8.33
N ALA A 80 -3.97 8.75 9.46
CA ALA A 80 -3.86 9.93 10.32
C ALA A 80 -2.40 10.17 10.69
N ILE A 81 -2.00 11.43 10.83
CA ILE A 81 -0.69 11.80 11.40
C ILE A 81 -0.99 12.44 12.74
N GLU A 82 -0.48 11.82 13.80
CA GLU A 82 -0.61 12.32 15.17
C GLU A 82 0.43 13.42 15.46
N GLU A 83 0.25 14.14 16.58
CA GLU A 83 1.12 15.28 16.96
C GLU A 83 2.59 14.91 17.14
N ASP A 84 2.87 13.64 17.48
CA ASP A 84 4.21 13.10 17.65
C ASP A 84 4.88 12.68 16.32
N ASN A 85 4.28 13.05 15.18
CA ASN A 85 4.63 12.61 13.84
C ASN A 85 4.52 11.09 13.65
N THR A 86 3.57 10.42 14.30
CA THR A 86 3.25 9.03 14.00
C THR A 86 2.18 8.95 12.91
N LEU A 87 2.49 8.31 11.79
CA LEU A 87 1.51 7.87 10.80
C LEU A 87 0.76 6.64 11.33
N ILE A 88 -0.54 6.81 11.59
CA ILE A 88 -1.46 5.76 11.99
C ILE A 88 -2.24 5.27 10.78
N LEU A 89 -2.22 3.97 10.57
CA LEU A 89 -2.95 3.26 9.52
C LEU A 89 -4.06 2.44 10.18
N LYS A 90 -5.32 2.73 9.83
CA LYS A 90 -6.48 2.02 10.41
C LYS A 90 -7.28 1.24 9.39
N ARG A 91 -7.84 0.14 9.86
CA ARG A 91 -8.84 -0.67 9.15
C ARG A 91 -9.95 -1.01 10.14
N ASP A 92 -11.19 -0.81 9.76
CA ASP A 92 -12.34 -1.10 10.64
C ASP A 92 -12.19 -0.47 12.05
N ASP A 93 -11.70 0.78 12.10
CA ASP A 93 -11.34 1.56 13.31
C ASP A 93 -10.20 1.01 14.18
N GLU A 94 -9.61 -0.14 13.84
CA GLU A 94 -8.43 -0.70 14.50
C GLU A 94 -7.13 -0.22 13.87
N VAL A 95 -6.12 0.04 14.71
CA VAL A 95 -4.76 0.38 14.24
C VAL A 95 -4.08 -0.89 13.74
N VAL A 96 -3.87 -0.97 12.43
CA VAL A 96 -3.16 -2.11 11.82
C VAL A 96 -1.66 -1.87 11.70
N ARG A 97 -1.24 -0.60 11.65
CA ARG A 97 0.17 -0.20 11.60
C ARG A 97 0.34 1.22 12.12
N SER A 98 1.44 1.45 12.83
CA SER A 98 1.92 2.77 13.21
C SER A 98 3.36 2.93 12.74
N VAL A 99 3.67 4.09 12.17
CA VAL A 99 5.01 4.39 11.65
C VAL A 99 5.39 5.80 12.06
N TYR A 100 6.41 5.92 12.90
CA TYR A 100 7.02 7.21 13.17
C TYR A 100 7.60 7.77 11.85
N ILE A 101 7.18 8.96 11.45
CA ILE A 101 7.70 9.68 10.28
C ILE A 101 8.53 10.86 10.78
N LYS A 102 9.80 10.90 10.37
CA LYS A 102 10.76 11.91 10.83
C LYS A 102 10.88 13.06 9.83
#